data_AF-A0A0A3X5B1-F1
#
_entry.id   AF-A0A0A3X5B1-F1
#
_cell.length_a   1.000
_cell.length_b   1.000
_cell.length_c   1.000
_cell.angle_alpha   90.00
_cell.angle_beta   90.00
_cell.angle_gamma   90.00
#
_symmetry.space_group_name_H-M   'P 1'
#
loop_
_entity.id
_entity.type
_entity.pdbx_description
1 polymer ?
#
loop_
_entity_poly.entity_id
_entity_poly.type
_entity_poly.pdbx_seq_one_letter_code
_entity_poly.pdbx_strand_id
1 'polypeptide(L)'
;MKIVSSSDAELGGVTLLTHYCLFNDSDSITHFSNDTDSDLYELLPNLYAVCISDNSQENRKVTAGFVIKTTYTHNDSEFLNALINIVNQKSELKPYYNDKTSFLPAKLSATGKPLTEAEFLQVMQHQFLKFNVDGRS
;
A
#
# COMPACT_ATOMS: atom_id res chain seq x y z
N MET A 1 -1.34 -31.32 17.36
CA MET A 1 -0.37 -31.18 16.26
C MET A 1 -1.09 -30.55 15.08
N LYS A 2 -0.83 -29.26 14.80
CA LYS A 2 -1.32 -28.60 13.58
C LYS A 2 -0.28 -28.87 12.49
N ILE A 3 -0.74 -29.53 11.43
CA ILE A 3 0.07 -29.92 10.29
C ILE A 3 0.29 -28.64 9.48
N VAL A 4 1.50 -28.09 9.53
CA VAL A 4 1.94 -27.03 8.62
C VAL A 4 2.26 -27.74 7.31
N SER A 5 1.46 -27.50 6.27
CA SER A 5 1.69 -28.08 4.95
C SER A 5 2.94 -27.42 4.37
N SER A 6 4.02 -28.20 4.31
CA SER A 6 5.28 -27.85 3.66
C SER A 6 5.07 -27.76 2.15
N SER A 7 4.69 -26.58 1.66
CA SER A 7 4.76 -26.22 0.24
C SER A 7 5.05 -24.71 0.18
N ASP A 8 6.21 -24.35 -0.35
CA ASP A 8 6.75 -23.00 -0.59
C ASP A 8 7.39 -22.22 0.57
N ALA A 9 8.36 -22.87 1.23
CA ALA A 9 9.45 -22.17 1.93
C ALA A 9 10.66 -21.90 0.99
N GLU A 10 10.41 -21.41 -0.23
CA GLU A 10 11.47 -20.86 -1.10
C GLU A 10 11.60 -19.35 -0.84
N LEU A 11 12.14 -18.93 0.32
CA LEU A 11 12.43 -17.53 0.67
C LEU A 11 11.40 -16.50 0.11
N GLY A 12 10.10 -16.83 0.22
CA GLY A 12 9.02 -16.00 -0.28
C GLY A 12 8.97 -14.75 0.57
N GLY A 13 9.24 -13.59 -0.03
CA GLY A 13 9.19 -12.34 0.68
C GLY A 13 7.80 -12.09 1.26
N VAL A 14 7.76 -11.57 2.49
CA VAL A 14 6.52 -11.38 3.24
C VAL A 14 6.10 -9.93 3.11
N THR A 15 4.81 -9.69 2.86
CA THR A 15 4.21 -8.36 2.82
C THR A 15 3.00 -8.31 3.73
N LEU A 16 3.02 -7.35 4.64
CA LEU A 16 1.97 -7.08 5.62
C LEU A 16 1.29 -5.75 5.26
N LEU A 17 0.00 -5.79 4.99
CA LEU A 17 -0.82 -4.59 4.88
C LEU A 17 -1.17 -4.08 6.27
N THR A 18 -0.91 -2.81 6.53
CA THR A 18 -1.19 -2.17 7.83
C THR A 18 -2.46 -1.32 7.77
N HIS A 19 -2.56 -0.45 6.78
CA HIS A 19 -3.65 0.50 6.61
C HIS A 19 -3.89 0.72 5.12
N TYR A 20 -5.12 1.05 4.76
CA TYR A 20 -5.47 1.45 3.40
C TYR A 20 -6.54 2.52 3.42
N CYS A 21 -6.62 3.29 2.34
CA CYS A 21 -7.57 4.37 2.19
C CYS A 21 -8.02 4.56 0.75
N LEU A 22 -9.19 5.19 0.63
CA LEU A 22 -9.81 5.62 -0.60
C LEU A 22 -9.88 7.14 -0.59
N PHE A 23 -9.42 7.77 -1.67
CA PHE A 23 -9.50 9.21 -1.85
C PHE A 23 -10.80 9.52 -2.59
N ASN A 24 -11.71 10.21 -1.93
CA ASN A 24 -12.95 10.65 -2.56
C ASN A 24 -12.74 12.04 -3.18
N ASP A 25 -13.57 12.38 -4.17
CA ASP A 25 -13.49 13.65 -4.92
C ASP A 25 -13.73 14.91 -4.06
N SER A 26 -14.16 14.74 -2.81
CA SER A 26 -14.56 15.80 -1.87
C SER A 26 -13.48 16.13 -0.82
N ASP A 27 -12.20 15.88 -1.11
CA ASP A 27 -11.07 15.99 -0.15
C ASP A 27 -11.19 15.12 1.12
N SER A 28 -12.19 14.22 1.15
CA SER A 28 -12.38 13.27 2.26
C SER A 28 -11.65 11.97 1.98
N ILE A 29 -11.06 11.39 3.01
CA ILE A 29 -10.36 10.10 2.95
C ILE A 29 -11.14 9.08 3.77
N THR A 30 -11.64 8.04 3.10
CA THR A 30 -12.15 6.84 3.80
C THR A 30 -10.96 5.95 4.09
N HIS A 31 -10.69 5.64 5.36
CA HIS A 31 -9.54 4.83 5.75
C HIS A 31 -9.94 3.60 6.56
N PHE A 32 -9.06 2.62 6.56
CA PHE A 32 -9.25 1.34 7.19
C PHE A 32 -7.93 0.88 7.81
N SER A 33 -8.00 0.40 9.05
CA SER A 33 -6.89 -0.26 9.72
C SER A 33 -7.01 -1.77 9.55
N ASN A 34 -5.88 -2.43 9.37
CA ASN A 34 -5.78 -3.88 9.35
C ASN A 34 -5.11 -4.34 10.64
N ASP A 35 -5.61 -5.42 11.25
CA ASP A 35 -4.92 -6.04 12.38
C ASP A 35 -3.53 -6.47 11.94
N THR A 36 -2.52 -5.99 12.67
CA THR A 36 -1.10 -6.22 12.37
C THR A 36 -0.51 -7.14 13.42
N ASP A 37 0.08 -8.24 12.96
CA ASP A 37 0.90 -9.09 13.81
C ASP A 37 2.18 -8.31 14.18
N SER A 38 2.34 -8.01 15.47
CA SER A 38 3.43 -7.16 15.96
C SER A 38 4.80 -7.82 15.79
N ASP A 39 4.88 -9.13 16.03
CA ASP A 39 6.13 -9.89 15.88
C ASP A 39 6.55 -9.90 14.41
N LEU A 40 5.60 -10.13 13.50
CA LEU A 40 5.87 -10.07 12.08
C LEU A 40 6.23 -8.65 11.64
N TYR A 41 5.56 -7.62 12.15
CA TYR A 41 5.84 -6.22 11.80
C TYR A 41 7.27 -5.81 12.15
N GLU A 42 7.81 -6.25 13.29
CA GLU A 42 9.18 -5.93 13.72
C GLU A 42 10.25 -6.61 12.84
N LEU A 43 9.96 -7.78 12.28
CA LEU A 43 10.89 -8.53 11.44
C LEU A 43 11.05 -7.96 10.02
N LEU A 44 10.08 -7.16 9.56
CA LEU A 44 10.06 -6.65 8.18
C LEU A 44 10.89 -5.35 8.05
N PRO A 45 11.93 -5.31 7.20
CA PRO A 45 12.86 -4.18 7.16
C PRO A 45 12.34 -2.93 6.44
N ASN A 46 11.37 -3.08 5.52
CA ASN A 46 10.95 -1.98 4.67
C ASN A 46 9.49 -1.59 4.89
N LEU A 47 9.24 -0.30 5.10
CA LEU A 47 7.91 0.30 5.18
C LEU A 47 7.69 1.18 3.95
N TYR A 48 6.56 1.01 3.27
CA TYR A 48 6.18 1.79 2.09
C TYR A 48 4.77 2.32 2.21
N ALA A 49 4.57 3.59 1.89
CA ALA A 49 3.27 4.13 1.51
C ALA A 49 3.14 4.05 -0.01
N VAL A 50 2.04 3.45 -0.49
CA VAL A 50 1.81 3.20 -1.91
C VAL A 50 0.52 3.90 -2.30
N CYS A 51 0.61 4.82 -3.25
CA CYS A 51 -0.57 5.43 -3.87
C CYS A 51 -0.94 4.66 -5.14
N ILE A 52 -2.25 4.49 -5.34
CA ILE A 52 -2.84 3.96 -6.55
C ILE A 52 -3.29 5.17 -7.37
N SER A 53 -2.72 5.30 -8.56
CA SER A 53 -3.03 6.38 -9.48
C SER A 53 -3.75 5.84 -10.71
N ASP A 54 -4.87 6.47 -11.06
CA ASP A 54 -5.58 6.27 -12.31
C ASP A 54 -5.02 7.24 -13.37
N ASN A 55 -4.51 6.68 -14.47
CA ASN A 55 -4.03 7.43 -15.63
C ASN A 55 -4.99 7.26 -16.83
N SER A 56 -6.26 6.93 -16.57
CA SER A 56 -7.29 6.83 -17.60
C SER A 56 -7.62 8.16 -18.28
N GLN A 57 -7.39 9.26 -17.58
CA GLN A 57 -7.55 10.63 -18.07
C GLN A 57 -6.19 11.28 -18.34
N GLU A 58 -6.21 12.43 -19.02
CA GLU A 58 -5.01 13.21 -19.36
C GLU A 58 -4.19 13.60 -18.12
N ASN A 59 -4.88 13.84 -17.00
CA ASN A 59 -4.29 14.15 -15.72
C ASN A 59 -4.29 12.92 -14.80
N ARG A 60 -3.12 12.63 -14.21
CA ARG A 60 -2.97 11.55 -13.23
C ARG A 60 -3.73 11.89 -11.95
N LYS A 61 -4.67 11.02 -11.59
CA LYS A 61 -5.45 11.15 -10.36
C LYS A 61 -5.10 10.06 -9.37
N VAL A 62 -4.82 10.41 -8.12
CA VAL A 62 -4.66 9.42 -7.04
C VAL A 62 -6.05 9.05 -6.52
N THR A 63 -6.40 7.77 -6.56
CA THR A 63 -7.75 7.28 -6.23
C THR A 63 -7.81 6.47 -4.94
N ALA A 64 -6.72 5.78 -4.61
CA ALA A 64 -6.59 5.02 -3.38
C ALA A 64 -5.13 4.96 -2.93
N GLY A 65 -4.90 4.41 -1.75
CA GLY A 65 -3.54 4.11 -1.32
C GLY A 65 -3.50 3.27 -0.06
N PHE A 66 -2.32 2.76 0.26
CA PHE A 66 -2.15 1.80 1.34
C PHE A 66 -0.72 1.77 1.84
N VAL A 67 -0.53 1.36 3.08
CA VAL A 67 0.78 1.22 3.70
C VAL A 67 1.09 -0.26 3.93
N ILE A 68 2.20 -0.70 3.36
CA ILE A 68 2.73 -2.04 3.55
C ILE A 68 4.04 -2.02 4.31
N LYS A 69 4.26 -3.07 5.09
CA LYS A 69 5.57 -3.45 5.57
C LYS A 69 6.00 -4.74 4.90
N THR A 70 7.23 -4.83 4.43
CA THR A 70 7.66 -5.94 3.57
C THR A 70 9.16 -6.21 3.67
N THR A 71 9.56 -7.44 3.33
CA THR A 71 10.97 -7.79 3.08
C THR A 71 11.46 -7.25 1.74
N TYR A 72 10.55 -7.01 0.79
CA TYR A 72 10.91 -6.57 -0.55
C TYR A 72 11.39 -5.11 -0.60
N THR A 73 12.23 -4.83 -1.59
CA THR A 73 12.60 -3.49 -2.02
C THR A 73 11.87 -3.12 -3.30
N HIS A 74 11.72 -1.82 -3.59
CA HIS A 74 11.10 -1.36 -4.84
C HIS A 74 11.86 -1.76 -6.11
N ASN A 75 13.08 -2.31 -5.98
CA ASN A 75 13.87 -2.84 -7.09
C ASN A 75 13.59 -4.31 -7.37
N ASP A 76 12.90 -5.01 -6.47
CA ASP A 76 12.60 -6.43 -6.62
C ASP A 76 11.44 -6.60 -7.60
N SER A 77 11.57 -7.54 -8.55
CA SER A 77 10.50 -7.84 -9.53
C SER A 77 9.18 -8.26 -8.86
N GLU A 78 9.29 -8.88 -7.70
CA GLU A 78 8.21 -9.44 -6.91
C GLU A 78 7.47 -8.37 -6.11
N PHE A 79 8.08 -7.20 -5.92
CA PHE A 79 7.47 -6.09 -5.17
C PHE A 79 6.15 -5.68 -5.81
N LEU A 80 6.12 -5.51 -7.14
CA LEU A 80 4.90 -5.14 -7.87
C LEU A 80 3.81 -6.23 -7.72
N ASN A 81 4.19 -7.51 -7.82
CA ASN A 81 3.27 -8.62 -7.64
C ASN A 81 2.67 -8.63 -6.22
N ALA A 82 3.46 -8.31 -5.20
CA ALA A 82 2.99 -8.19 -3.83
C ALA A 82 1.95 -7.06 -3.69
N LEU A 83 2.17 -5.90 -4.31
CA LEU A 83 1.20 -4.79 -4.32
C LEU A 83 -0.12 -5.19 -4.98
N ILE A 84 -0.05 -5.84 -6.15
CA ILE A 84 -1.22 -6.31 -6.89
C ILE A 84 -2.01 -7.33 -6.06
N ASN A 85 -1.32 -8.25 -5.38
CA ASN A 85 -1.95 -9.23 -4.51
C ASN A 85 -2.72 -8.56 -3.36
N ILE A 86 -2.12 -7.58 -2.70
CA ILE A 86 -2.79 -6.79 -1.64
C ILE A 86 -4.07 -6.15 -2.16
N VAL A 87 -4.03 -5.51 -3.32
CA VAL A 87 -5.21 -4.88 -3.91
C VAL A 87 -6.29 -5.91 -4.24
N ASN A 88 -5.92 -7.05 -4.81
CA ASN A 88 -6.86 -8.12 -5.17
C ASN A 88 -7.52 -8.79 -3.96
N GLN A 89 -6.85 -8.80 -2.81
CA GLN A 89 -7.39 -9.34 -1.55
C GLN A 89 -8.40 -8.41 -0.88
N LYS A 90 -8.43 -7.12 -1.23
CA LYS A 90 -9.32 -6.13 -0.63
C LYS A 90 -10.43 -5.74 -1.60
N SER A 91 -11.66 -6.07 -1.23
CA SER A 91 -12.88 -5.70 -1.97
C SER A 91 -12.97 -4.20 -2.27
N GLU A 92 -12.45 -3.37 -1.37
CA GLU A 92 -12.48 -1.92 -1.41
C GLU A 92 -11.43 -1.35 -2.36
N LEU A 93 -10.26 -1.99 -2.49
CA LEU A 93 -9.17 -1.52 -3.37
C LEU A 93 -9.29 -2.08 -4.78
N LYS A 94 -9.81 -3.30 -4.92
CA LYS A 94 -9.95 -4.00 -6.21
C LYS A 94 -10.60 -3.16 -7.33
N PRO A 95 -11.64 -2.33 -7.09
CA PRO A 95 -12.24 -1.48 -8.13
C PRO A 95 -11.29 -0.40 -8.67
N TYR A 96 -10.26 -0.03 -7.91
CA TYR A 96 -9.30 1.01 -8.26
C TYR A 96 -8.08 0.47 -9.02
N TYR A 97 -8.02 -0.84 -9.27
CA TYR A 97 -6.95 -1.46 -10.03
C TYR A 97 -7.45 -1.95 -11.40
N ASN A 98 -6.85 -1.40 -12.45
CA ASN A 98 -7.09 -1.72 -13.84
C ASN A 98 -5.81 -1.51 -14.68
N ASP A 99 -5.86 -1.81 -15.98
CA ASP A 99 -4.69 -1.74 -16.87
C ASP A 99 -4.10 -0.33 -17.05
N LYS A 100 -4.85 0.72 -16.68
CA LYS A 100 -4.41 2.13 -16.73
C LYS A 100 -3.91 2.64 -15.38
N THR A 101 -3.86 1.76 -14.38
CA THR A 101 -3.46 2.09 -13.03
C THR A 101 -1.94 2.01 -12.88
N SER A 102 -1.36 2.89 -12.06
CA SER A 102 0.04 2.82 -11.66
C SER A 102 0.20 2.90 -10.16
N PHE A 103 1.11 2.10 -9.62
CA PHE A 103 1.50 2.14 -8.21
C PHE A 103 2.66 3.12 -8.01
N LEU A 104 2.52 3.98 -7.01
CA LEU A 104 3.50 4.99 -6.64
C LEU A 104 4.00 4.69 -5.22
N PRO A 105 5.00 3.79 -5.07
CA PRO A 105 5.56 3.47 -3.77
C PRO A 105 6.50 4.58 -3.30
N ALA A 106 6.43 4.91 -2.01
CA ALA A 106 7.41 5.74 -1.34
C ALA A 106 7.85 5.08 -0.04
N LYS A 107 9.17 4.93 0.08
CA LYS A 107 9.79 4.35 1.27
C LYS A 107 9.63 5.31 2.43
N LEU A 108 9.08 4.82 3.53
CA LEU A 108 9.01 5.51 4.80
C LEU A 108 10.17 5.05 5.69
N SER A 109 10.57 5.90 6.64
CA SER A 109 11.42 5.45 7.73
C SER A 109 10.66 4.39 8.54
N ALA A 110 11.15 3.15 8.51
CA ALA A 110 10.56 2.06 9.27
C ALA A 110 10.78 2.34 10.77
N THR A 111 9.80 2.98 11.41
CA THR A 111 9.77 3.05 12.87
C THR A 111 9.45 1.65 13.40
N GLY A 112 10.01 1.29 14.56
CA GLY A 112 9.81 -0.04 15.16
C GLY A 112 8.36 -0.35 15.54
N LYS A 113 7.43 0.60 15.39
CA LYS A 113 6.01 0.45 15.70
C LYS A 113 5.16 0.68 14.43
N PRO A 114 3.97 0.06 14.33
CA PRO A 114 2.98 0.42 13.33
C PRO A 114 2.65 1.91 13.39
N LEU A 115 2.38 2.49 12.22
CA LEU A 115 1.86 3.85 12.15
C LEU A 115 0.53 3.91 12.90
N THR A 116 0.33 4.97 13.66
CA THR A 116 -1.00 5.34 14.16
C THR A 116 -1.89 5.78 13.00
N GLU A 117 -3.20 5.76 13.20
CA GLU A 117 -4.18 6.25 12.22
C GLU A 117 -3.87 7.69 11.77
N ALA A 118 -3.52 8.57 12.71
CA ALA A 118 -3.17 9.96 12.41
C ALA A 118 -1.91 10.08 11.54
N GLU A 119 -0.86 9.31 11.86
CA GLU A 119 0.37 9.29 11.05
C GLU A 119 0.11 8.71 9.66
N PHE A 120 -0.68 7.63 9.58
CA PHE A 120 -1.10 7.06 8.31
C PHE A 120 -1.82 8.10 7.43
N LEU A 121 -2.83 8.79 7.98
CA LEU A 121 -3.57 9.81 7.24
C LEU A 121 -2.67 10.96 6.79
N GLN A 122 -1.78 11.44 7.65
CA GLN A 122 -0.82 12.50 7.29
C GLN A 122 0.11 12.07 6.15
N VAL A 123 0.64 10.85 6.22
CA VAL A 123 1.49 10.29 5.16
C VAL A 123 0.69 10.19 3.86
N MET A 124 -0.51 9.63 3.89
CA MET A 124 -1.33 9.45 2.69
C MET A 124 -1.78 10.78 2.08
N GLN A 125 -2.12 11.78 2.88
CA GLN A 125 -2.43 13.13 2.41
C GLN A 125 -1.21 13.79 1.75
N HIS A 126 -0.04 13.70 2.37
CA HIS A 126 1.19 14.25 1.79
C HIS A 126 1.49 13.61 0.43
N GLN A 127 1.31 12.29 0.33
CA GLN A 127 1.57 11.54 -0.89
C GLN A 127 0.52 11.81 -1.97
N PHE A 128 -0.74 11.99 -1.58
CA PHE A 128 -1.80 12.45 -2.46
C PHE A 128 -1.45 13.82 -3.06
N LEU A 129 -1.14 14.83 -2.24
CA LEU A 129 -0.79 16.17 -2.73
C LEU A 129 0.47 16.18 -3.63
N LYS A 130 1.42 15.29 -3.35
CA LYS A 130 2.65 15.17 -4.13
C LYS A 130 2.43 14.54 -5.51
N PHE A 131 1.56 13.55 -5.61
CA PHE A 131 1.40 12.73 -6.82
C PHE A 131 0.13 13.02 -7.62
N ASN A 132 -0.87 13.61 -6.99
CA ASN A 132 -2.10 14.01 -7.65
C ASN A 132 -1.80 15.24 -8.50
N VAL A 133 -1.83 15.06 -9.81
CA VAL A 133 -1.70 16.16 -10.77
C VAL A 133 -3.12 16.56 -11.12
N ASP A 134 -3.75 17.38 -10.28
CA ASP A 134 -4.94 18.08 -10.69
C ASP A 134 -4.46 19.19 -11.63
N GLY A 135 -4.83 19.13 -12.91
CA GLY A 135 -4.34 20.02 -13.98
C GLY A 135 -4.73 21.50 -13.83
N ARG A 136 -4.86 22.01 -12.60
CA ARG A 136 -4.97 23.42 -12.27
C ARG A 136 -3.59 24.06 -12.36
N SER A 137 -3.12 24.25 -13.59
CA SER A 137 -2.20 25.33 -13.96
C SER A 137 -2.99 26.52 -14.47
#